data_AF-L0AEI9-F1
#
_entry.id   AF-L0AEI9-F1
#
_cell.length_a   1.000
_cell.length_b   1.000
_cell.length_c   1.000
_cell.angle_alpha   90.00
_cell.angle_beta   90.00
_cell.angle_gamma   90.00
#
_symmetry.space_group_name_H-M   'P 1'
#
loop_
_entity.id
_entity.type
_entity.pdbx_description
1 polymer ?
#
loop_
_entity_poly.entity_id
_entity_poly.type
_entity_poly.pdbx_seq_one_letter_code
_entity_poly.pdbx_strand_id
1 'polypeptide(L)' 'MSYNCSTCDESFQSAAGVTQHVALHHNTCAVCDDGFDDVGSLQDHIHKNH' A
#
# COMPACT_ATOMS: atom_id res chain seq x y z
N MET A 1 12.28 9.22 15.82
CA MET A 1 11.12 9.52 14.96
C MET A 1 10.51 8.20 14.55
N SER A 2 9.18 8.04 14.66
CA SER A 2 8.46 6.94 14.02
C SER A 2 8.25 7.26 12.55
N TYR A 3 8.35 6.26 11.69
CA TYR A 3 8.00 6.37 10.28
C TYR A 3 6.70 5.62 10.07
N ASN A 4 5.65 6.34 9.76
CA ASN A 4 4.31 5.79 9.60
C ASN A 4 4.04 5.62 8.10
N CYS A 5 3.35 4.54 7.75
CA CYS A 5 2.86 4.38 6.39
C CYS A 5 1.76 5.42 6.13
N SER A 6 1.73 5.98 4.93
CA SER A 6 0.72 6.98 4.56
C SER A 6 -0.59 6.33 4.11
N THR A 7 -0.59 5.02 3.86
CA THR A 7 -1.74 4.25 3.37
C THR A 7 -2.35 3.37 4.46
N CYS A 8 -1.58 2.94 5.46
CA CYS A 8 -2.09 2.15 6.58
C CYS A 8 -1.58 2.66 7.94
N ASP A 9 -2.20 2.18 9.03
CA ASP A 9 -1.86 2.53 10.41
C ASP A 9 -0.56 1.84 10.93
N GLU A 10 0.22 1.19 10.07
CA GLU A 10 1.50 0.62 10.47
C GLU A 10 2.57 1.68 10.71
N SER A 11 3.35 1.46 11.75
CA SER A 11 4.44 2.33 12.18
C SER A 11 5.74 1.55 12.33
N PHE A 12 6.81 2.13 11.79
CA PHE A 12 8.13 1.51 11.68
C PHE A 12 9.17 2.39 12.35
N GLN A 13 10.24 1.75 12.85
CA GLN A 13 11.34 2.46 13.51
C GLN A 13 12.32 3.11 12.52
N SER A 14 12.20 2.84 11.22
CA SER A 14 13.15 3.22 10.18
C SER A 14 12.48 3.60 8.87
N ALA A 15 13.03 4.59 8.16
CA ALA A 15 12.58 4.97 6.82
C ALA A 15 12.64 3.80 5.84
N ALA A 16 13.73 3.02 5.87
CA ALA A 16 13.90 1.83 5.04
C ALA A 16 12.82 0.76 5.31
N GLY A 17 12.32 0.69 6.55
CA GLY A 17 11.23 -0.21 6.94
C GLY A 17 9.92 0.20 6.29
N VAL A 18 9.56 1.49 6.37
CA VAL A 18 8.40 2.03 5.62
C VAL A 18 8.61 1.81 4.13
N THR A 19 9.74 2.18 3.54
CA THR A 19 9.95 2.07 2.09
C THR A 19 9.81 0.64 1.58
N GLN A 20 10.37 -0.33 2.30
CA GLN A 20 10.21 -1.75 1.95
C GLN A 20 8.76 -2.22 2.17
N HIS A 21 8.13 -1.80 3.26
CA HIS A 21 6.71 -2.07 3.49
C HIS A 21 5.86 -1.53 2.33
N VAL A 22 5.96 -0.24 1.98
CA VAL A 22 5.15 0.34 0.89
C VAL A 22 5.47 -0.37 -0.43
N ALA A 23 6.73 -0.70 -0.70
CA ALA A 23 7.12 -1.42 -1.92
C ALA A 23 6.49 -2.82 -2.03
N LEU A 24 6.33 -3.52 -0.92
CA LEU A 24 5.64 -4.82 -0.85
C LEU A 24 4.11 -4.67 -0.76
N HIS A 25 3.64 -3.56 -0.18
CA HIS A 25 2.23 -3.22 -0.03
C HIS A 25 1.63 -2.76 -1.36
N HIS A 26 2.40 -2.11 -2.25
CA HIS A 26 2.01 -1.38 -3.49
C HIS A 26 1.16 -2.15 -4.52
N ASN A 27 0.78 -3.39 -4.25
CA ASN A 27 -0.35 -4.02 -4.89
C ASN A 27 -1.69 -3.64 -4.19
N THR A 28 -1.77 -2.50 -3.49
CA THR A 28 -2.98 -2.03 -2.78
C THR A 28 -3.66 -0.85 -3.47
N CYS A 29 -4.98 -0.75 -3.37
CA CYS A 29 -5.74 0.39 -3.87
C CYS A 29 -5.60 1.60 -2.96
N ALA A 30 -5.11 2.71 -3.49
CA ALA A 30 -4.97 3.96 -2.72
C ALA A 30 -6.32 4.63 -2.34
N VAL A 31 -7.45 4.13 -2.83
CA VAL A 31 -8.79 4.69 -2.57
C VAL A 31 -9.52 3.94 -1.44
N CYS A 32 -9.39 2.62 -1.38
CA CYS A 32 -10.07 1.79 -0.37
C CYS A 32 -9.13 0.89 0.45
N ASP A 33 -7.82 0.96 0.20
CA ASP A 33 -6.77 0.17 0.87
C ASP A 33 -6.89 -1.36 0.71
N ASP A 34 -7.65 -1.83 -0.29
CA ASP A 34 -7.72 -3.26 -0.62
C ASP A 34 -6.39 -3.75 -1.21
N GLY A 35 -5.88 -4.87 -0.70
CA GLY A 35 -4.66 -5.52 -1.17
C GLY A 35 -4.94 -6.53 -2.28
N PHE A 36 -4.10 -6.51 -3.31
CA PHE A 36 -4.18 -7.39 -4.47
C PHE A 36 -2.88 -8.19 -4.61
N ASP A 37 -2.95 -9.33 -5.28
CA ASP A 37 -1.78 -10.15 -5.54
C ASP A 37 -0.91 -9.59 -6.68
N ASP A 38 -1.51 -8.80 -7.60
CA ASP A 38 -0.86 -8.30 -8.81
C ASP A 38 -1.38 -6.92 -9.22
N VAL A 39 -0.53 -6.16 -9.92
CA VAL A 39 -0.85 -4.82 -10.45
C VAL A 39 -2.02 -4.83 -11.43
N GLY A 40 -2.22 -5.94 -12.17
CA GLY A 40 -3.36 -6.09 -13.08
C GLY A 40 -4.69 -6.12 -12.35
N SER A 41 -4.76 -6.87 -11.23
CA SER A 41 -5.94 -6.94 -10.38
C SER A 41 -6.23 -5.61 -9.71
N LEU A 42 -5.18 -4.90 -9.26
CA LEU A 42 -5.29 -3.54 -8.74
C LEU A 42 -5.87 -2.57 -9.78
N GLN A 43 -5.37 -2.60 -11.02
CA GLN A 43 -5.89 -1.72 -12.07
C GLN A 43 -7.33 -2.02 -12.44
N ASP A 44 -7.71 -3.30 -12.59
CA ASP A 44 -9.11 -3.67 -12.86
C ASP A 44 -10.02 -3.26 -11.70
N HIS A 45 -9.55 -3.43 -10.45
CA HIS A 45 -10.25 -2.97 -9.27
C HIS A 45 -10.48 -1.45 -9.31
N ILE A 46 -9.43 -0.65 -9.54
CA ILE A 46 -9.55 0.81 -9.62
C ILE A 46 -10.51 1.20 -10.74
N HIS A 47 -10.50 0.51 -11.88
CA HIS A 47 -11.35 0.86 -13.03
C HIS A 47 -12.82 0.47 -12.85
N LYS A 48 -13.12 -0.54 -12.02
CA LYS A 48 -14.49 -1.05 -11.82
C LYS A 48 -15.14 -0.66 -10.51
N ASN A 49 -14.34 -0.43 -9.46
CA ASN A 49 -14.84 -0.14 -8.11
C ASN A 49 -14.69 1.35 -7.75
N HIS A 50 -13.92 2.12 -8.53
CA HIS A 50 -13.70 3.56 -8.37
C HIS A 50 -13.78 4.30 -9.70
#